data_AF-A0A5D2C896-F1
#
_entry.id   AF-A0A5D2C896-F1
#
_cell.length_a   1.000
_cell.length_b   1.000
_cell.length_c   1.000
_cell.angle_alpha   90.00
_cell.angle_beta   90.00
_cell.angle_gamma   90.00
#
_symmetry.space_group_name_H-M   'P 1'
#
loop_
_entity.id
_entity.type
_entity.pdbx_description
1 polymer ?
#
loop_
_entity_poly.entity_id
_entity_poly.type
_entity_poly.pdbx_seq_one_letter_code
_entity_poly.pdbx_strand_id
1 'polypeptide(L)'
;MEQQRNPKMAQQQQQQEELDEMQHGPFPVEQLQALGIAALDVKKLKDAGLCTVESVAYTPRKDLLQIKGISEAKVDKIMEAASKLVPLGFTSASQLHAQRLEIIQITSGSSELDKILEGGIETGSITEIYGEFRSGKTQLCHTLCVTCQLPLDQGGGEGKAMYIDAEGTFRPQRLLQIAESSPCLAEAEARFQISPGGVADVKD
;
A
#
# COMPACT_ATOMS: atom_id res chain seq x y z
N MET A 1 8.29 -5.21 -48.30
CA MET A 1 6.89 -5.30 -47.90
C MET A 1 6.80 -4.78 -46.49
N GLU A 2 6.50 -3.48 -46.34
CA GLU A 2 6.28 -2.85 -45.03
C GLU A 2 5.00 -3.44 -44.43
N GLN A 3 5.13 -4.18 -43.32
CA GLN A 3 4.00 -4.53 -42.48
C GLN A 3 3.49 -3.24 -41.84
N GLN A 4 2.32 -2.80 -42.29
CA GLN A 4 1.56 -1.72 -41.65
C GLN A 4 1.30 -2.10 -40.19
N ARG A 5 1.98 -1.43 -39.25
CA ARG A 5 1.59 -1.44 -37.83
C ARG A 5 0.16 -0.92 -37.74
N ASN A 6 -0.77 -1.80 -37.41
CA ASN A 6 -2.19 -1.49 -37.34
C ASN A 6 -2.44 -0.49 -36.18
N PRO A 7 -2.86 0.76 -36.46
CA PRO A 7 -2.99 1.81 -35.44
C PRO A 7 -4.05 1.51 -34.37
N LYS A 8 -5.00 0.60 -34.64
CA LYS A 8 -5.98 0.12 -33.65
C LYS A 8 -5.37 -0.71 -32.53
N MET A 9 -4.30 -1.48 -32.81
CA MET A 9 -3.62 -2.28 -31.81
C MET A 9 -2.78 -1.39 -30.88
N ALA A 10 -2.10 -0.38 -31.45
CA ALA A 10 -1.38 0.63 -30.68
C ALA A 10 -2.32 1.50 -29.82
N GLN A 11 -3.51 1.84 -30.32
CA GLN A 11 -4.51 2.56 -29.52
C GLN A 11 -5.13 1.71 -28.42
N GLN A 12 -5.38 0.41 -28.64
CA GLN A 12 -5.81 -0.50 -27.57
C GLN A 12 -4.72 -0.73 -26.53
N GLN A 13 -3.45 -0.78 -26.96
CA GLN A 13 -2.31 -0.98 -26.08
C GLN A 13 -2.01 0.29 -25.27
N GLN A 14 -2.12 1.47 -25.89
CA GLN A 14 -2.04 2.77 -25.19
C GLN A 14 -3.22 3.00 -24.25
N GLN A 15 -4.43 2.55 -24.60
CA GLN A 15 -5.59 2.68 -23.72
C GLN A 15 -5.57 1.65 -22.57
N GLN A 16 -4.92 0.50 -22.77
CA GLN A 16 -4.62 -0.46 -21.71
C GLN A 16 -3.49 0.04 -20.81
N GLU A 17 -2.44 0.66 -21.38
CA GLU A 17 -1.35 1.33 -20.65
C GLU A 17 -1.85 2.57 -19.88
N GLU A 18 -2.75 3.38 -20.44
CA GLU A 18 -3.38 4.52 -19.73
C GLU A 18 -4.36 4.05 -18.62
N LEU A 19 -4.97 2.87 -18.77
CA LEU A 19 -5.76 2.23 -17.71
C LEU A 19 -4.87 1.61 -16.63
N ASP A 20 -3.69 1.11 -16.98
CA ASP A 20 -2.68 0.60 -16.05
C ASP A 20 -1.90 1.75 -15.35
N GLU A 21 -1.81 2.93 -15.96
CA GLU A 21 -1.37 4.18 -15.31
C GLU A 21 -2.41 4.73 -14.31
N MET A 22 -3.64 4.22 -14.35
CA MET A 22 -4.72 4.64 -13.46
C MET A 22 -4.73 3.86 -12.14
N GLN A 23 -4.11 4.49 -11.14
CA GLN A 23 -4.41 4.34 -9.71
C GLN A 23 -3.73 3.14 -9.01
N HIS A 24 -2.41 3.22 -8.80
CA HIS A 24 -1.72 2.38 -7.82
C HIS A 24 -2.29 2.60 -6.41
N GLY A 25 -2.82 1.53 -5.82
CA GLY A 25 -3.31 1.52 -4.44
C GLY A 25 -4.76 1.05 -4.32
N PRO A 26 -5.25 0.93 -3.08
CA PRO A 26 -6.60 0.42 -2.86
C PRO A 26 -7.66 1.41 -3.35
N PHE A 27 -8.69 0.90 -4.00
CA PHE A 27 -9.80 1.73 -4.48
C PHE A 27 -10.63 2.26 -3.30
N PRO A 28 -10.94 3.56 -3.23
CA PRO A 28 -11.85 4.09 -2.22
C PRO A 28 -13.24 3.45 -2.34
N VAL A 29 -13.88 3.12 -1.22
CA VAL A 29 -15.20 2.44 -1.21
C VAL A 29 -16.30 3.25 -1.93
N GLU A 30 -16.13 4.56 -2.09
CA GLU A 30 -16.99 5.47 -2.88
C GLU A 30 -17.10 5.05 -4.34
N GLN A 31 -16.08 4.40 -4.89
CA GLN A 31 -16.11 3.96 -6.29
C GLN A 31 -17.24 2.96 -6.56
N LEU A 32 -17.71 2.25 -5.52
CA LEU A 32 -18.90 1.39 -5.63
C LEU A 32 -20.17 2.18 -6.01
N GLN A 33 -20.22 3.50 -5.76
CA GLN A 33 -21.35 4.34 -6.18
C GLN A 33 -21.44 4.42 -7.70
N ALA A 34 -20.31 4.45 -8.42
CA ALA A 34 -20.29 4.43 -9.88
C ALA A 34 -20.84 3.11 -10.45
N LEU A 35 -20.81 2.04 -9.65
CA LEU A 35 -21.37 0.72 -9.98
C LEU A 35 -22.80 0.52 -9.45
N GLY A 36 -23.47 1.59 -9.01
CA GLY A 36 -24.89 1.57 -8.64
C GLY A 36 -25.17 1.26 -7.16
N ILE A 37 -24.16 1.29 -6.29
CA ILE A 37 -24.38 1.17 -4.84
C ILE A 37 -24.80 2.53 -4.26
N ALA A 38 -25.88 2.54 -3.47
CA ALA A 38 -26.40 3.77 -2.89
C ALA A 38 -25.40 4.40 -1.90
N ALA A 39 -25.28 5.73 -1.91
CA ALA A 39 -24.37 6.47 -1.02
C ALA A 39 -24.60 6.18 0.47
N LEU A 40 -25.85 5.93 0.87
CA LEU A 40 -26.20 5.52 2.23
C LEU A 40 -25.61 4.16 2.62
N ASP A 41 -25.53 3.22 1.68
CA ASP A 41 -24.96 1.89 1.94
C ASP A 41 -23.43 1.97 1.94
N VAL A 42 -22.82 2.78 1.08
CA VAL A 42 -21.38 3.09 1.15
C VAL A 42 -20.99 3.73 2.48
N LYS A 43 -21.81 4.66 2.99
CA LYS A 43 -21.57 5.25 4.31
C LYS A 43 -21.60 4.20 5.42
N LYS A 44 -22.53 3.24 5.38
CA LYS A 44 -22.57 2.15 6.37
C LYS A 44 -21.35 1.24 6.28
N LEU A 45 -20.82 0.98 5.07
CA LEU A 45 -19.58 0.24 4.89
C LEU A 45 -18.41 0.98 5.56
N LYS A 46 -18.27 2.29 5.34
CA LYS A 46 -17.29 3.13 6.03
C LYS A 46 -17.45 3.12 7.54
N ASP A 47 -18.67 3.31 8.03
CA ASP A 47 -18.98 3.32 9.46
C ASP A 47 -18.66 1.96 10.12
N ALA A 48 -18.64 0.88 9.34
CA ALA A 48 -18.21 -0.46 9.75
C ALA A 48 -16.68 -0.71 9.60
N GLY A 49 -15.90 0.30 9.20
CA GLY A 49 -14.45 0.21 9.01
C GLY A 49 -14.01 -0.27 7.62
N LEU A 50 -14.94 -0.48 6.69
CA LEU A 50 -14.65 -0.91 5.32
C LEU A 50 -14.49 0.31 4.41
N CYS A 51 -13.27 0.86 4.39
CA CYS A 51 -12.96 2.11 3.70
C CYS A 51 -12.51 1.93 2.24
N THR A 52 -12.18 0.70 1.82
CA THR A 52 -11.69 0.40 0.46
C THR A 52 -12.50 -0.71 -0.21
N VAL A 53 -12.48 -0.78 -1.53
CA VAL A 53 -13.19 -1.82 -2.28
C VAL A 53 -12.60 -3.20 -2.00
N GLU A 54 -11.28 -3.31 -1.85
CA GLU A 54 -10.57 -4.55 -1.48
C GLU A 54 -11.02 -5.04 -0.11
N SER A 55 -11.17 -4.14 0.87
CA SER A 55 -11.66 -4.52 2.20
C SER A 55 -13.05 -5.13 2.13
N VAL A 56 -13.93 -4.61 1.26
CA VAL A 56 -15.27 -5.18 1.03
C VAL A 56 -15.19 -6.51 0.30
N ALA A 57 -14.35 -6.62 -0.74
CA ALA A 57 -14.18 -7.82 -1.54
C ALA A 57 -13.62 -9.00 -0.74
N TYR A 58 -12.71 -8.74 0.19
CA TYR A 58 -12.07 -9.76 1.04
C TYR A 58 -12.86 -10.08 2.32
N THR A 59 -13.85 -9.24 2.68
CA THR A 59 -14.70 -9.49 3.86
C THR A 59 -15.69 -10.63 3.59
N PRO A 60 -15.78 -11.64 4.46
CA PRO A 60 -16.77 -12.71 4.31
C PRO A 60 -18.21 -12.17 4.26
N ARG A 61 -19.04 -12.76 3.39
CA ARG A 61 -20.47 -12.42 3.25
C ARG A 61 -21.21 -12.37 4.60
N LYS A 62 -20.87 -13.29 5.51
CA LYS A 62 -21.45 -13.35 6.87
C LYS A 62 -21.22 -12.07 7.67
N ASP A 63 -20.08 -11.42 7.52
CA ASP A 63 -19.72 -10.23 8.28
C ASP A 63 -20.36 -8.99 7.65
N LEU A 64 -20.46 -8.94 6.32
CA LEU A 64 -21.22 -7.90 5.61
C LEU A 64 -22.71 -7.90 6.02
N LEU A 65 -23.30 -9.08 6.24
CA LEU A 65 -24.68 -9.23 6.72
C LEU A 65 -24.90 -8.74 8.15
N GLN A 66 -23.85 -8.64 8.97
CA GLN A 66 -23.94 -8.11 10.33
C GLN A 66 -24.03 -6.57 10.36
N ILE A 67 -23.74 -5.90 9.23
CA ILE A 67 -23.82 -4.45 9.13
C ILE A 67 -25.29 -4.02 9.14
N LYS A 68 -25.67 -3.26 10.18
CA LYS A 68 -27.05 -2.82 10.39
C LYS A 68 -27.58 -2.03 9.18
N GLY A 69 -28.70 -2.49 8.64
CA GLY A 69 -29.39 -1.83 7.54
C GLY A 69 -28.85 -2.16 6.14
N ILE A 70 -28.00 -3.18 6.01
CA ILE A 70 -27.66 -3.81 4.73
C ILE A 70 -28.41 -5.16 4.67
N SER A 71 -29.28 -5.32 3.68
CA SER A 71 -30.02 -6.56 3.45
C SER A 71 -29.21 -7.55 2.60
N GLU A 72 -29.60 -8.81 2.59
CA GLU A 72 -28.93 -9.85 1.78
C GLU A 72 -28.83 -9.47 0.30
N ALA A 73 -29.93 -9.00 -0.30
CA ALA A 73 -29.94 -8.52 -1.68
C ALA A 73 -29.00 -7.32 -1.93
N LYS A 74 -28.71 -6.51 -0.91
CA LYS A 74 -27.72 -5.43 -1.01
C LYS A 74 -26.30 -5.98 -0.93
N VAL A 75 -26.05 -6.93 -0.05
CA VAL A 75 -24.73 -7.59 0.05
C VAL A 75 -24.35 -8.23 -1.28
N ASP A 76 -25.28 -8.94 -1.92
CA ASP A 76 -25.01 -9.60 -3.22
C ASP A 76 -24.65 -8.56 -4.29
N LYS A 77 -25.38 -7.44 -4.37
CA LYS A 77 -25.05 -6.33 -5.28
C LYS A 77 -23.70 -5.68 -4.98
N ILE A 78 -23.38 -5.48 -3.69
CA ILE A 78 -22.12 -4.88 -3.26
C ILE A 78 -20.94 -5.79 -3.62
N MET A 79 -21.05 -7.11 -3.37
CA MET A 79 -20.00 -8.06 -3.73
C MET A 79 -19.83 -8.20 -5.24
N GLU A 80 -20.93 -8.21 -6.00
CA GLU A 80 -20.86 -8.22 -7.47
C GLU A 80 -20.16 -6.95 -8.00
N ALA A 81 -20.47 -5.78 -7.44
CA ALA A 81 -19.79 -4.53 -7.79
C ALA A 81 -18.30 -4.58 -7.42
N ALA A 82 -17.95 -5.03 -6.22
CA ALA A 82 -16.56 -5.13 -5.77
C ALA A 82 -15.73 -6.10 -6.65
N SER A 83 -16.31 -7.23 -7.07
CA SER A 83 -15.65 -8.21 -7.94
C SER A 83 -15.32 -7.70 -9.35
N LYS A 84 -15.93 -6.59 -9.79
CA LYS A 84 -15.62 -5.96 -11.08
C LYS A 84 -14.38 -5.07 -11.01
N LEU A 85 -14.04 -4.58 -9.83
CA LEU A 85 -12.89 -3.70 -9.59
C LEU A 85 -11.69 -4.48 -9.04
N VAL A 86 -11.95 -5.47 -8.20
CA VAL A 86 -10.91 -6.30 -7.59
C VAL A 86 -10.78 -7.61 -8.36
N PRO A 87 -9.59 -7.95 -8.90
CA PRO A 87 -9.38 -9.20 -9.62
C PRO A 87 -9.43 -10.39 -8.65
N LEU A 88 -10.62 -10.95 -8.47
CA LEU A 88 -10.86 -12.15 -7.67
C LEU A 88 -10.86 -13.37 -8.60
N GLY A 89 -9.84 -14.22 -8.52
CA GLY A 89 -9.81 -15.44 -9.34
C GLY A 89 -8.46 -16.12 -9.41
N PHE A 90 -8.38 -17.10 -10.32
CA PHE A 90 -7.15 -17.80 -10.63
C PHE A 90 -6.34 -17.03 -11.68
N THR A 91 -5.03 -16.99 -11.51
CA THR A 91 -4.07 -16.46 -12.46
C THR A 91 -2.99 -17.50 -12.75
N SER A 92 -2.28 -17.38 -13.87
CA SER A 92 -1.17 -18.29 -14.18
C SER A 92 0.05 -17.97 -13.32
N ALA A 93 0.90 -18.97 -13.07
CA ALA A 93 2.16 -18.77 -12.37
C ALA A 93 3.07 -17.75 -13.07
N SER A 94 3.03 -17.68 -14.40
CA SER A 94 3.80 -16.71 -15.19
C SER A 94 3.31 -15.27 -14.98
N GLN A 95 1.99 -15.05 -14.92
CA GLN A 95 1.41 -13.74 -14.65
C GLN A 95 1.73 -13.29 -13.22
N LEU A 96 1.56 -14.19 -12.24
CA LEU A 96 1.90 -13.89 -10.85
C LEU A 96 3.39 -13.56 -10.70
N HIS A 97 4.28 -14.28 -11.38
CA HIS A 97 5.71 -13.98 -11.35
C HIS A 97 6.03 -12.61 -11.92
N ALA A 98 5.42 -12.24 -13.06
CA ALA A 98 5.58 -10.92 -13.65
C ALA A 98 5.13 -9.80 -12.69
N GLN A 99 3.96 -9.96 -12.05
CA GLN A 99 3.49 -9.02 -11.03
C GLN A 99 4.44 -8.89 -9.84
N ARG A 100 5.07 -9.99 -9.41
CA ARG A 100 6.04 -9.97 -8.31
C ARG A 100 7.33 -9.20 -8.63
N LEU A 101 7.69 -9.05 -9.92
CA LEU A 101 8.84 -8.25 -10.33
C LEU A 101 8.61 -6.75 -10.14
N GLU A 102 7.36 -6.32 -10.02
CA GLU A 102 6.96 -4.92 -9.79
C GLU A 102 6.81 -4.59 -8.31
N ILE A 103 7.00 -5.55 -7.41
CA ILE A 103 6.89 -5.32 -5.97
C ILE A 103 8.04 -4.42 -5.50
N ILE A 104 7.67 -3.31 -4.87
CA ILE A 104 8.62 -2.40 -4.25
C ILE A 104 9.30 -3.08 -3.06
N GLN A 105 10.62 -2.95 -2.99
CA GLN A 105 11.45 -3.42 -1.88
C GLN A 105 12.15 -2.23 -1.24
N ILE A 106 11.94 -2.02 0.06
CA ILE A 106 12.50 -0.89 0.80
C ILE A 106 13.89 -1.24 1.30
N THR A 107 14.90 -0.43 0.99
CA THR A 107 16.27 -0.62 1.48
C THR A 107 16.31 -0.59 3.00
N SER A 108 17.09 -1.50 3.58
CA SER A 108 17.40 -1.52 5.01
C SER A 108 18.42 -0.45 5.42
N GLY A 109 19.01 0.26 4.45
CA GLY A 109 20.13 1.19 4.64
C GLY A 109 21.50 0.51 4.73
N SER A 110 21.57 -0.83 4.56
CA SER A 110 22.81 -1.60 4.51
C SER A 110 22.87 -2.45 3.24
N SER A 111 23.91 -2.26 2.45
CA SER A 111 24.15 -3.05 1.23
C SER A 111 24.33 -4.54 1.51
N GLU A 112 24.85 -4.92 2.67
CA GLU A 112 25.07 -6.31 3.05
C GLU A 112 23.75 -6.99 3.42
N LEU A 113 22.90 -6.29 4.17
CA LEU A 113 21.59 -6.80 4.54
C LEU A 113 20.67 -6.88 3.32
N ASP A 114 20.66 -5.87 2.46
CA ASP A 114 19.85 -5.87 1.24
C ASP A 114 20.28 -7.00 0.28
N LYS A 115 21.58 -7.37 0.22
CA LYS A 115 22.04 -8.54 -0.53
C LYS A 115 21.50 -9.85 0.02
N ILE A 116 21.42 -10.00 1.35
CA ILE A 116 20.87 -11.19 2.00
C ILE A 116 19.36 -11.28 1.75
N LEU A 117 18.68 -10.14 1.72
CA LEU A 117 17.25 -10.01 1.44
C LEU A 117 16.90 -10.01 -0.05
N GLU A 118 17.91 -10.09 -0.94
CA GLU A 118 17.76 -10.00 -2.39
C GLU A 118 17.05 -8.71 -2.88
N GLY A 119 17.31 -7.60 -2.19
CA GLY A 119 16.94 -6.24 -2.59
C GLY A 119 16.52 -5.33 -1.44
N GLY A 120 15.83 -5.87 -0.43
CA GLY A 120 15.37 -5.11 0.73
C GLY A 120 14.16 -5.73 1.41
N ILE A 121 13.42 -4.94 2.18
CA ILE A 121 12.18 -5.36 2.83
C ILE A 121 11.03 -5.29 1.82
N GLU A 122 10.46 -6.44 1.47
CA GLU A 122 9.37 -6.56 0.49
C GLU A 122 8.07 -5.90 0.99
N THR A 123 7.39 -5.14 0.11
CA THR A 123 6.03 -4.63 0.37
C THR A 123 4.96 -5.68 0.07
N GLY A 124 3.77 -5.53 0.66
CA GLY A 124 2.68 -6.48 0.48
C GLY A 124 2.85 -7.81 1.24
N SER A 125 3.90 -7.93 2.06
CA SER A 125 4.14 -9.06 2.95
C SER A 125 4.44 -8.61 4.39
N ILE A 126 4.45 -9.57 5.32
CA ILE A 126 4.80 -9.34 6.72
C ILE A 126 6.22 -9.89 6.94
N THR A 127 7.14 -9.00 7.35
CA THR A 127 8.52 -9.38 7.69
C THR A 127 8.71 -9.29 9.21
N GLU A 128 9.09 -10.40 9.84
CA GLU A 128 9.38 -10.47 11.28
C GLU A 128 10.88 -10.32 11.56
N ILE A 129 11.24 -9.40 12.47
CA ILE A 129 12.63 -9.20 12.93
C ILE A 129 12.73 -9.65 14.39
N TYR A 130 13.38 -10.79 14.62
CA TYR A 130 13.57 -11.37 15.95
C TYR A 130 15.05 -11.37 16.38
N GLY A 131 15.31 -11.31 17.69
CA GLY A 131 16.65 -11.39 18.27
C GLY A 131 16.72 -10.88 19.72
N GLU A 132 17.88 -11.04 20.35
CA GLU A 132 18.11 -10.65 21.75
C GLU A 132 17.98 -9.14 22.02
N PHE A 133 17.87 -8.74 23.29
CA PHE A 133 17.94 -7.33 23.65
C PHE A 133 19.24 -6.70 23.13
N ARG A 134 19.18 -5.44 22.68
CA ARG A 134 20.32 -4.71 22.08
C ARG A 134 20.84 -5.28 20.74
N SER A 135 20.11 -6.17 20.08
CA SER A 135 20.48 -6.67 18.74
C SER A 135 20.21 -5.72 17.56
N GLY A 136 19.74 -4.48 17.81
CA GLY A 136 19.51 -3.48 16.76
C GLY A 136 18.13 -3.49 16.10
N LYS A 137 17.16 -4.29 16.58
CA LYS A 137 15.80 -4.36 16.02
C LYS A 137 15.12 -2.98 15.89
N THR A 138 14.99 -2.26 17.01
CA THR A 138 14.42 -0.90 17.03
C THR A 138 15.20 0.06 16.13
N GLN A 139 16.52 -0.14 16.02
CA GLN A 139 17.35 0.69 15.13
C GLN A 139 17.01 0.47 13.66
N LEU A 140 16.81 -0.78 13.24
CA LEU A 140 16.38 -1.11 11.89
C LEU A 140 14.98 -0.56 11.61
N CYS A 141 14.03 -0.69 12.55
CA CYS A 141 12.69 -0.12 12.38
C CYS A 141 12.72 1.42 12.25
N HIS A 142 13.55 2.13 13.02
CA HIS A 142 13.74 3.57 12.85
C HIS A 142 14.33 3.92 11.48
N THR A 143 15.29 3.13 10.98
CA THR A 143 15.84 3.32 9.62
C THR A 143 14.76 3.16 8.56
N LEU A 144 13.93 2.11 8.67
CA LEU A 144 12.85 1.85 7.71
C LEU A 144 11.80 2.96 7.67
N CYS A 145 11.51 3.63 8.81
CA CYS A 145 10.65 4.81 8.81
C CYS A 145 11.17 5.98 7.98
N VAL A 146 12.49 6.04 7.77
CA VAL A 146 13.15 7.08 6.99
C VAL A 146 13.34 6.62 5.55
N THR A 147 13.83 5.40 5.33
CA THR A 147 14.11 4.90 3.97
C THR A 147 12.85 4.67 3.15
N CYS A 148 11.70 4.35 3.76
CA CYS A 148 10.44 4.23 3.00
C CYS A 148 9.98 5.53 2.34
N GLN A 149 10.46 6.68 2.82
CA GLN A 149 10.14 8.01 2.28
C GLN A 149 11.05 8.40 1.11
N LEU A 150 12.12 7.64 0.84
CA LEU A 150 13.02 7.92 -0.28
C LEU A 150 12.32 7.67 -1.63
N PRO A 151 12.82 8.29 -2.71
CA PRO A 151 12.44 7.96 -4.09
C PRO A 151 12.65 6.47 -4.43
N LEU A 152 11.86 5.95 -5.37
CA LEU A 152 11.96 4.55 -5.82
C LEU A 152 13.34 4.20 -6.39
N ASP A 153 13.99 5.14 -7.10
CA ASP A 153 15.33 4.95 -7.69
C ASP A 153 16.46 4.87 -6.65
N GLN A 154 16.15 5.13 -5.38
CA GLN A 154 17.07 5.03 -4.24
C GLN A 154 16.67 3.91 -3.27
N GLY A 155 15.78 3.01 -3.69
CA GLY A 155 15.30 1.91 -2.87
C GLY A 155 14.31 2.33 -1.78
N GLY A 156 13.66 3.48 -1.92
CA GLY A 156 12.54 3.87 -1.08
C GLY A 156 11.18 3.42 -1.64
N GLY A 157 10.11 3.95 -1.06
CA GLY A 157 8.73 3.66 -1.46
C GLY A 157 7.86 4.89 -1.63
N GLU A 158 8.45 6.09 -1.58
CA GLU A 158 7.74 7.39 -1.70
C GLU A 158 6.52 7.52 -0.77
N GLY A 159 6.58 6.84 0.39
CA GLY A 159 5.44 6.62 1.27
C GLY A 159 5.69 7.10 2.71
N LYS A 160 4.61 7.48 3.39
CA LYS A 160 4.63 7.81 4.82
C LYS A 160 4.76 6.53 5.68
N ALA A 161 5.36 6.66 6.86
CA ALA A 161 5.52 5.56 7.80
C ALA A 161 4.49 5.63 8.95
N MET A 162 3.96 4.47 9.34
CA MET A 162 3.21 4.28 10.59
C MET A 162 4.05 3.42 11.54
N TYR A 163 4.37 3.96 12.73
CA TYR A 163 5.13 3.25 13.76
C TYR A 163 4.26 3.07 15.00
N ILE A 164 4.04 1.81 15.41
CA ILE A 164 3.30 1.46 16.61
C ILE A 164 4.31 0.95 17.65
N ASP A 165 4.45 1.69 18.76
CA ASP A 165 5.41 1.39 19.81
C ASP A 165 4.69 0.94 21.08
N ALA A 166 4.94 -0.30 21.51
CA ALA A 166 4.37 -0.86 22.74
C ALA A 166 5.30 -0.73 23.95
N GLU A 167 6.58 -0.36 23.76
CA GLU A 167 7.60 -0.36 24.81
C GLU A 167 8.12 1.06 25.13
N GLY A 168 7.69 2.09 24.39
CA GLY A 168 8.16 3.45 24.58
C GLY A 168 9.63 3.62 24.17
N THR A 169 10.06 2.90 23.13
CA THR A 169 11.42 2.92 22.57
C THR A 169 11.59 3.91 21.42
N PHE A 170 10.51 4.51 20.92
CA PHE A 170 10.56 5.49 19.84
C PHE A 170 11.30 6.76 20.26
N ARG A 171 12.32 7.16 19.50
CA ARG A 171 13.15 8.34 19.79
C ARG A 171 13.25 9.22 18.54
N PRO A 172 12.47 10.30 18.43
CA PRO A 172 12.49 11.22 17.29
C PRO A 172 13.86 11.73 16.88
N GLN A 173 14.71 12.03 17.86
CA GLN A 173 16.07 12.51 17.62
C GLN A 173 16.89 11.50 16.81
N ARG A 174 16.60 10.21 16.95
CA ARG A 174 17.28 9.16 16.18
C ARG A 174 16.85 9.17 14.72
N LEU A 175 15.58 9.45 14.42
CA LEU A 175 15.10 9.56 13.03
C LEU A 175 15.74 10.76 12.33
N LEU A 176 15.88 11.89 13.02
CA LEU A 176 16.57 13.08 12.48
C LEU A 176 18.01 12.75 12.10
N GLN A 177 18.76 12.07 12.98
CA GLN A 177 20.12 11.65 12.67
C GLN A 177 20.21 10.71 11.46
N ILE A 178 19.24 9.80 11.31
CA ILE A 178 19.18 8.89 10.16
C ILE A 178 18.88 9.69 8.89
N ALA A 179 17.92 10.62 8.94
CA ALA A 179 17.56 11.47 7.81
C ALA A 179 18.74 12.34 7.35
N GLU A 180 19.45 12.99 8.28
CA GLU A 180 20.65 13.79 7.99
C GLU A 180 21.77 12.96 7.35
N SER A 181 21.90 11.69 7.73
CA SER A 181 22.88 10.77 7.14
C SER A 181 22.48 10.24 5.77
N SER A 182 21.21 10.40 5.38
CA SER A 182 20.67 9.92 4.11
C SER A 182 20.88 11.02 3.05
N PRO A 183 21.71 10.81 2.03
CA PRO A 183 22.20 11.88 1.14
C PRO A 183 21.13 12.59 0.30
N CYS A 184 19.89 12.12 0.33
CA CYS A 184 18.83 12.55 -0.59
C CYS A 184 17.53 13.00 0.11
N LEU A 185 17.44 12.95 1.43
CA LEU A 185 16.36 13.62 2.16
C LEU A 185 16.73 15.10 2.31
N ALA A 186 16.42 15.90 1.28
CA ALA A 186 16.54 17.35 1.40
C ALA A 186 15.74 17.82 2.62
N GLU A 187 16.29 18.79 3.37
CA GLU A 187 15.75 19.38 4.62
C GLU A 187 14.27 19.83 4.56
N ALA A 188 13.63 19.82 3.39
CA ALA A 188 12.27 20.29 3.18
C ALA A 188 11.15 19.25 3.47
N GLU A 189 11.44 17.94 3.46
CA GLU A 189 10.37 16.91 3.40
C GLU A 189 10.30 15.95 4.61
N ALA A 190 11.28 15.95 5.51
CA ALA A 190 11.21 15.16 6.76
C ALA A 190 10.28 15.83 7.81
N ARG A 191 9.00 16.06 7.46
CA ARG A 191 7.98 16.69 8.34
C ARG A 191 7.36 15.64 9.27
N PHE A 192 8.11 15.20 10.28
CA PHE A 192 7.54 14.40 11.36
C PHE A 192 6.76 15.30 12.33
N GLN A 193 5.44 15.15 12.45
CA GLN A 193 4.70 15.72 13.58
C GLN A 193 4.49 14.66 14.66
N ILE A 194 5.20 14.81 15.77
CA ILE A 194 5.06 13.98 16.96
C ILE A 194 4.00 14.61 17.85
N SER A 195 2.84 13.97 17.97
CA SER A 195 1.81 14.39 18.91
C SER A 195 1.76 13.46 20.13
N PRO A 196 1.23 13.91 21.28
CA PRO A 196 1.02 13.06 22.46
C PRO A 196 0.11 11.85 22.23
N GLY A 197 -0.63 11.81 21.10
CA GLY A 197 -1.51 10.69 20.70
C GLY A 197 -0.97 9.82 19.56
N GLY A 198 0.29 9.99 19.15
CA GLY A 198 0.91 9.27 18.03
C GLY A 198 1.46 10.18 16.93
N VAL A 199 2.05 9.58 15.89
CA VAL A 199 2.54 10.29 14.69
C VAL A 199 1.33 10.64 13.83
N ALA A 200 1.13 11.93 13.54
CA ALA A 200 0.07 12.41 12.66
C ALA A 200 0.66 13.29 11.56
N ASP A 201 -0.01 13.31 10.42
CA ASP A 201 0.38 14.03 9.22
C ASP A 201 0.36 15.56 9.41
N VAL A 202 1.37 16.27 8.92
CA VAL A 202 1.28 17.73 8.77
C VAL A 202 0.34 17.97 7.59
N LYS A 203 -0.92 18.29 7.90
CA LYS A 203 -1.93 18.69 6.91
C LYS A 203 -1.35 19.73 5.94
N ASP A 204 -1.53 19.45 4.65
CA ASP A 204 -2.26 20.40 3.81
C ASP A 204 -3.73 19.97 3.77
#